data_AF-N9TAI9-F1
#
_entry.id   AF-N9TAI9-F1
#
_cell.length_a   1.000
_cell.length_b   1.000
_cell.length_c   1.000
_cell.angle_alpha   90.00
_cell.angle_beta   90.00
_cell.angle_gamma   90.00
#
_symmetry.space_group_name_H-M   'P 1'
#
loop_
_entity.id
_entity.type
_entity.pdbx_description
1 polymer ?
#
loop_
_entity_poly.entity_id
_entity_poly.type
_entity_poly.pdbx_seq_one_letter_code
_entity_poly.pdbx_strand_id
1 'polypeptide(L)'
;MYVEREWTVVEQLVLVESIDYYFPHDYREWRLVSELVIKTMSYFSHVNVRLYSPDECFSQWTVIEKKYLDKVPPECSLLKSIILILRNKRIEELDTEIQIVKQRLLHFKQMS
;
A
#
# COMPACT_ATOMS: atom_id res chain seq x y z
N MET A 1 13.18 20.49 -5.40
CA MET A 1 12.09 20.10 -4.48
C MET A 1 11.37 18.94 -5.14
N TYR A 2 11.67 17.72 -4.73
CA TYR A 2 10.93 16.55 -5.21
C TYR A 2 9.57 16.59 -4.50
N VAL A 3 8.49 16.63 -5.27
CA VAL A 3 7.14 16.48 -4.72
C VAL A 3 7.06 15.06 -4.20
N GLU A 4 6.93 14.88 -2.88
CA GLU A 4 6.68 13.59 -2.26
C GLU A 4 5.40 13.02 -2.88
N ARG A 5 5.53 12.01 -3.73
CA ARG A 5 4.38 11.28 -4.27
C ARG A 5 3.79 10.46 -3.14
N GLU A 6 2.54 10.70 -2.80
CA GLU A 6 1.81 9.79 -1.91
C GLU A 6 1.66 8.42 -2.60
N TRP A 7 2.12 7.37 -1.92
CA TRP A 7 1.92 6.00 -2.40
C TRP A 7 0.44 5.64 -2.38
N THR A 8 -0.01 4.89 -3.38
CA THR A 8 -1.37 4.34 -3.47
C THR A 8 -1.65 3.37 -2.31
N VAL A 9 -2.93 3.06 -2.05
CA VAL A 9 -3.30 2.07 -1.01
C VAL A 9 -2.65 0.71 -1.27
N VAL A 10 -2.54 0.29 -2.53
CA VAL A 10 -1.86 -0.95 -2.93
C VAL A 10 -0.36 -0.90 -2.58
N GLU A 11 0.33 0.18 -2.95
CA GLU A 11 1.75 0.36 -2.61
C GLU A 11 1.98 0.38 -1.10
N GLN A 12 1.12 1.09 -0.34
CA GLN A 12 1.17 1.12 1.12
C GLN A 12 0.93 -0.27 1.73
N LEU A 13 -0.04 -1.03 1.22
CA LEU A 13 -0.33 -2.40 1.67
C LEU A 13 0.88 -3.32 1.47
N VAL A 14 1.44 -3.32 0.26
CA VAL A 14 2.60 -4.15 -0.06
C VAL A 14 3.78 -3.80 0.86
N LEU A 15 4.00 -2.52 1.16
CA LEU A 15 5.02 -2.09 2.11
C LEU A 15 4.78 -2.64 3.52
N VAL A 16 3.60 -2.39 4.11
CA VAL A 16 3.36 -2.77 5.51
C VAL A 16 3.31 -4.28 5.71
N GLU A 17 2.84 -5.04 4.71
CA GLU A 17 2.89 -6.51 4.76
C GLU A 17 4.32 -7.03 4.58
N SER A 18 5.16 -6.35 3.79
CA SER A 18 6.59 -6.68 3.69
C SER A 18 7.33 -6.40 5.01
N ILE A 19 7.00 -5.31 5.69
CA ILE A 19 7.51 -4.97 7.03
C ILE A 19 7.07 -6.02 8.05
N ASP A 20 5.81 -6.44 8.02
CA ASP A 20 5.28 -7.49 8.91
C ASP A 20 5.91 -8.87 8.65
N TYR A 21 6.35 -9.13 7.42
CA TYR A 21 7.04 -10.37 7.08
C TYR A 21 8.50 -10.39 7.56
N TYR A 22 9.25 -9.29 7.35
CA TYR A 22 10.68 -9.24 7.66
C TYR A 22 11.04 -8.64 9.02
N PHE A 23 10.16 -7.85 9.64
CA PHE A 23 10.41 -7.11 10.89
C PHE A 23 11.77 -6.37 10.88
N PRO A 24 11.93 -5.32 10.05
CA PRO A 24 13.22 -4.66 9.87
C PRO A 24 13.63 -3.79 11.07
N HIS A 25 14.85 -3.98 11.54
CA HIS A 25 15.56 -3.23 12.58
C HIS A 25 16.85 -2.58 12.04
N ASP A 26 17.46 -3.15 11.00
CA ASP A 26 18.65 -2.62 10.34
C ASP A 26 18.48 -2.41 8.82
N TYR A 27 19.45 -1.74 8.20
CA TYR A 27 19.41 -1.42 6.77
C TYR A 27 19.36 -2.66 5.86
N ARG A 28 19.97 -3.79 6.26
CA ARG A 28 19.95 -5.02 5.45
C ARG A 28 18.53 -5.60 5.41
N GLU A 29 17.79 -5.50 6.50
CA GLU A 29 16.40 -5.94 6.55
C GLU A 29 15.48 -4.99 5.76
N TRP A 30 15.72 -3.67 5.83
CA TRP A 30 15.05 -2.71 4.95
C TRP A 30 15.33 -2.95 3.46
N ARG A 31 16.52 -3.47 3.13
CA ARG A 31 16.81 -3.93 1.77
C ARG A 31 15.94 -5.11 1.36
N LEU A 32 15.72 -6.10 2.24
CA LEU A 32 14.82 -7.22 1.96
C LEU A 32 13.37 -6.76 1.78
N VAL A 33 12.91 -5.82 2.60
CA VAL A 33 11.59 -5.17 2.45
C VAL A 33 11.48 -4.51 1.08
N SER A 34 12.44 -3.66 0.72
CA SER A 34 12.51 -3.00 -0.59
C SER A 34 12.46 -4.01 -1.75
N GLU A 35 13.28 -5.06 -1.69
CA GLU A 35 13.31 -6.11 -2.72
C GLU A 35 11.95 -6.82 -2.87
N LEU A 36 11.26 -7.12 -1.77
CA LEU A 36 9.93 -7.74 -1.80
C LEU A 36 8.87 -6.77 -2.35
N VAL A 37 8.90 -5.50 -1.98
CA VAL A 37 8.02 -4.47 -2.52
C VAL A 37 8.21 -4.35 -4.03
N ILE A 38 9.45 -4.21 -4.51
CA ILE A 38 9.77 -4.12 -5.95
C ILE A 38 9.26 -5.36 -6.68
N LYS A 39 9.56 -6.55 -6.16
CA LYS A 39 9.15 -7.82 -6.78
C LYS A 39 7.63 -7.92 -6.89
N THR A 40 6.92 -7.55 -5.83
CA THR A 40 5.46 -7.62 -5.77
C THR A 40 4.83 -6.59 -6.71
N MET A 41 5.27 -5.34 -6.67
CA MET A 41 4.75 -4.28 -7.55
C MET A 41 5.02 -4.58 -9.04
N SER A 42 6.17 -5.21 -9.35
CA SER A 42 6.55 -5.58 -10.73
C SER A 42 5.65 -6.66 -11.32
N TYR A 43 4.89 -7.38 -10.49
CA TYR A 43 3.88 -8.33 -10.96
C TYR A 43 2.68 -7.63 -11.61
N PHE A 44 2.36 -6.40 -11.18
CA PHE A 44 1.17 -5.67 -11.62
C PHE A 44 1.44 -4.73 -12.80
N SER A 45 2.66 -4.19 -12.92
CA SER A 45 3.01 -3.22 -13.98
C SER A 45 4.53 -3.06 -14.13
N HIS A 46 4.97 -2.30 -15.13
CA HIS A 46 6.36 -1.83 -15.19
C HIS A 46 6.62 -0.83 -14.07
N VAL A 47 7.52 -1.19 -13.14
CA VAL A 47 7.79 -0.41 -11.93
C VAL A 47 9.11 0.36 -12.07
N ASN A 48 9.08 1.64 -11.70
CA ASN A 48 10.31 2.41 -11.48
C ASN A 48 10.92 2.02 -10.14
N VAL A 49 11.88 1.09 -10.17
CA VAL A 49 12.56 0.50 -9.00
C VAL A 49 13.11 1.56 -8.04
N ARG A 50 13.53 2.73 -8.54
CA ARG A 50 14.09 3.81 -7.71
C ARG A 50 13.07 4.38 -6.72
N LEU A 51 11.78 4.26 -6.99
CA LEU A 51 10.71 4.72 -6.10
C LEU A 51 10.52 3.85 -4.87
N TYR A 52 11.12 2.65 -4.84
CA TYR A 52 10.94 1.67 -3.77
C TYR A 52 12.30 1.28 -3.16
N SER A 53 13.25 2.20 -3.13
CA SER A 53 14.54 1.98 -2.48
C SER A 53 14.36 1.73 -0.97
N PRO A 54 15.34 1.15 -0.26
CA PRO A 54 15.24 0.93 1.18
C PRO A 54 14.94 2.21 1.96
N ASP A 55 15.57 3.33 1.58
CA ASP A 55 15.35 4.64 2.20
C ASP A 55 13.94 5.17 1.94
N GLU A 56 13.42 4.98 0.72
CA GLU A 56 12.04 5.35 0.38
C GLU A 56 11.02 4.49 1.13
N CYS A 57 11.24 3.18 1.24
CA CYS A 57 10.40 2.28 2.04
C CYS A 57 10.37 2.70 3.51
N PHE A 58 11.52 3.05 4.09
CA PHE A 58 11.60 3.56 5.45
C PHE A 58 10.86 4.90 5.60
N SER A 59 11.13 5.86 4.72
CA SER A 59 10.45 7.16 4.71
C SER A 59 8.93 7.00 4.64
N GLN A 60 8.43 6.19 3.71
CA GLN A 60 7.00 5.93 3.56
C GLN A 60 6.40 5.23 4.77
N TRP A 61 7.12 4.31 5.41
CA TRP A 61 6.67 3.73 6.68
C TRP A 61 6.47 4.82 7.74
N THR A 62 7.41 5.76 7.91
CA THR A 62 7.26 6.84 8.90
C THR A 62 6.05 7.74 8.62
N VAL A 63 5.76 8.02 7.34
CA VAL A 63 4.58 8.79 6.92
C VAL A 63 3.30 8.03 7.24
N ILE A 64 3.24 6.74 6.92
CA ILE A 64 2.09 5.86 7.20
C ILE A 64 1.87 5.76 8.71
N GLU A 65 2.93 5.47 9.47
CA GLU A 65 2.89 5.34 10.93
C GLU A 65 2.28 6.59 11.55
N LYS A 66 2.83 7.76 11.23
CA LYS A 66 2.31 9.05 11.72
C LYS A 66 0.87 9.32 11.32
N LYS A 67 0.45 8.93 10.11
CA LYS A 67 -0.92 9.14 9.58
C LYS A 67 -1.98 8.32 10.34
N TYR A 68 -1.60 7.19 10.92
CA TYR A 68 -2.51 6.26 11.58
C TYR A 68 -2.29 6.12 13.09
N LEU A 69 -1.19 6.65 13.63
CA LEU A 69 -0.85 6.57 15.06
C LEU A 69 -2.02 6.96 15.96
N ASP A 70 -2.64 8.13 15.71
CA ASP A 70 -3.75 8.65 16.52
C ASP A 70 -5.09 7.94 16.28
N LYS A 71 -5.15 7.02 15.30
CA LYS A 71 -6.36 6.27 14.94
C LYS A 71 -6.36 4.85 15.51
N VAL A 72 -5.24 4.41 16.06
CA VAL A 72 -5.08 3.06 16.61
C VAL A 72 -5.11 3.14 18.13
N PRO A 73 -6.00 2.39 18.80
CA PRO A 73 -5.99 2.31 20.25
C PRO A 73 -4.63 1.84 20.78
N PRO A 74 -4.09 2.43 21.87
CA PRO A 74 -2.76 2.08 22.40
C PRO A 74 -2.58 0.60 22.75
N GLU A 75 -3.67 -0.10 23.09
CA GLU A 75 -3.70 -1.52 23.40
C GLU A 75 -3.55 -2.43 22.17
N CYS A 76 -3.69 -1.89 20.96
CA CYS A 76 -3.60 -2.64 19.72
C CYS A 76 -2.20 -2.54 19.09
N SER A 77 -1.76 -3.61 18.42
CA SER A 77 -0.53 -3.55 17.62
C SER A 77 -0.69 -2.55 16.46
N LEU A 78 0.14 -1.50 16.46
CA LEU A 78 0.09 -0.44 15.46
C LEU A 78 0.18 -0.98 14.03
N LEU A 79 1.18 -1.81 13.75
CA LEU A 79 1.40 -2.39 12.42
C LEU A 79 0.21 -3.25 11.96
N LYS A 80 -0.31 -4.13 12.83
CA LYS A 80 -1.44 -4.99 12.49
C LYS A 80 -2.73 -4.18 12.25
N SER A 81 -2.95 -3.15 13.05
CA SER A 81 -4.08 -2.23 12.85
C SER A 81 -3.97 -1.45 11.55
N ILE A 82 -2.78 -0.97 11.20
CA ILE A 82 -2.52 -0.29 9.92
C ILE A 82 -2.80 -1.24 8.74
N ILE A 83 -2.33 -2.48 8.80
CA ILE A 83 -2.62 -3.50 7.77
C ILE A 83 -4.13 -3.67 7.60
N LEU A 84 -4.88 -3.82 8.71
CA LEU A 84 -6.33 -3.99 8.65
C LEU A 84 -7.04 -2.77 8.05
N ILE A 85 -6.67 -1.55 8.48
CA ILE A 85 -7.23 -0.30 7.95
C ILE A 85 -6.99 -0.19 6.45
N LEU A 86 -5.76 -0.46 6.00
CA LEU A 86 -5.40 -0.37 4.59
C LEU A 86 -6.11 -1.46 3.75
N ARG A 87 -6.30 -2.67 4.30
CA ARG A 87 -7.06 -3.74 3.62
C ARG A 87 -8.51 -3.34 3.42
N ASN A 88 -9.16 -2.78 4.43
CA ASN A 88 -10.53 -2.29 4.32
C ASN A 88 -10.64 -1.17 3.27
N LYS A 89 -9.70 -0.23 3.25
CA LYS A 89 -9.64 0.79 2.20
C LYS A 89 -9.52 0.18 0.80
N ARG A 90 -8.69 -0.86 0.62
CA ARG A 90 -8.58 -1.51 -0.69
C ARG A 90 -9.86 -2.23 -1.09
N ILE A 91 -10.59 -2.82 -0.13
CA ILE A 91 -11.91 -3.40 -0.39
C ILE A 91 -12.89 -2.32 -0.87
N GLU A 92 -12.93 -1.15 -0.21
CA GLU A 92 -13.78 -0.03 -0.61
C GLU A 92 -13.44 0.50 -2.03
N GLU A 93 -12.15 0.59 -2.37
CA GLU A 93 -11.71 0.95 -3.73
C GLU A 93 -12.19 -0.08 -4.77
N LEU A 94 -12.03 -1.37 -4.47
CA LEU A 94 -12.49 -2.46 -5.35
C LEU A 94 -14.01 -2.48 -5.51
N ASP A 95 -14.76 -2.27 -4.43
CA ASP A 95 -16.23 -2.18 -4.49
C ASP A 95 -16.66 -1.02 -5.39
N THR A 96 -15.98 0.12 -5.31
CA THR A 96 -16.22 1.28 -6.18
C THR A 96 -15.92 0.95 -7.65
N GLU A 97 -14.78 0.34 -7.93
CA GLU A 97 -14.40 -0.11 -9.29
C GLU A 97 -15.44 -1.08 -9.86
N ILE A 98 -15.93 -2.04 -9.07
CA ILE A 98 -16.96 -2.99 -9.45
C ILE A 98 -18.28 -2.29 -9.80
N GLN A 99 -18.71 -1.32 -8.99
CA GLN A 99 -19.95 -0.57 -9.26
C GLN A 99 -19.86 0.24 -10.56
N ILE A 100 -18.72 0.87 -10.82
CA ILE A 100 -18.47 1.60 -12.08
C ILE A 100 -18.60 0.65 -13.28
N VAL A 101 -17.98 -0.53 -13.22
CA VAL A 101 -18.07 -1.52 -14.30
C VAL A 101 -19.51 -2.01 -14.49
N LYS A 102 -20.24 -2.30 -13.41
CA LYS A 102 -21.66 -2.70 -13.47
C LYS A 102 -22.52 -1.63 -14.17
N GLN A 103 -22.35 -0.37 -13.81
CA GLN A 103 -23.07 0.74 -14.44
C GLN A 103 -22.77 0.85 -15.94
N ARG A 104 -21.50 0.71 -16.33
CA ARG A 104 -21.10 0.72 -17.75
C ARG A 104 -21.74 -0.43 -18.52
N LEU A 105 -21.75 -1.64 -17.96
CA LEU A 105 -22.36 -2.81 -18.60
C LEU A 105 -23.89 -2.64 -18.77
N LEU A 106 -24.58 -2.07 -17.78
CA LEU A 106 -26.00 -1.75 -17.89
C LEU A 106 -26.28 -0.74 -19.01
N HIS A 107 -25.46 0.31 -19.10
CA HIS A 107 -25.57 1.30 -20.17
C HIS A 107 -25.36 0.66 -21.56
N PHE A 108 -24.34 -0.18 -21.73
CA PHE A 108 -24.12 -0.90 -22.99
C PHE A 108 -25.30 -1.81 -23.37
N LYS A 109 -25.90 -2.51 -22.40
CA LYS A 109 -27.06 -3.37 -22.65
C LYS A 109 -28.31 -2.59 -23.08
N GLN A 110 -28.46 -1.34 -22.62
CA GLN A 110 -29.58 -0.47 -23.02
C GLN A 110 -29.40 0.15 -24.41
N MET A 111 -28.16 0.20 -24.91
CA MET A 111 -27.83 0.71 -26.24
C MET A 111 -27.84 -0.36 -27.35
N SER A 112 -27.94 -1.66 -27.01
CA SER A 112 -28.04 -2.77 -27.96
C SER A 112 -29.48 -3.20 -28.15
#